data_AF-A0A258QCC9-F1
#
_entry.id   AF-A0A258QCC9-F1
#
_cell.length_a   1.000
_cell.length_b   1.000
_cell.length_c   1.000
_cell.angle_alpha   90.00
_cell.angle_beta   90.00
_cell.angle_gamma   90.00
#
_symmetry.space_group_name_H-M   'P 1'
#
loop_
_entity.id
_entity.type
_entity.pdbx_description
1 polymer ?
#
loop_
_entity_poly.entity_id
_entity_poly.type
_entity_poly.pdbx_seq_one_letter_code
_entity_poly.pdbx_strand_id
1 'polypeptide(L)'
;MKPKNKTIAVVLSLGLISGLAAAPSMAADNAFPLRAQYETVGVKPISIEELFANFANSTVIDVRSTYEFQTLHIEGAQSVP
;
A
#
# COMPACT_ATOMS: atom_id res chain seq x y z
N MET A 1 27.86 -18.09 48.42
CA MET A 1 27.17 -17.14 47.53
C MET A 1 28.08 -16.79 46.36
N LYS A 2 27.67 -17.08 45.12
CA LYS A 2 28.39 -16.71 43.88
C LYS A 2 27.33 -16.27 42.86
N PRO A 3 27.33 -15.00 42.39
CA PRO A 3 26.37 -14.58 41.39
C PRO A 3 27.00 -14.52 39.99
N LYS A 4 26.12 -14.51 38.99
CA LYS A 4 26.25 -13.86 37.65
C LYS A 4 26.44 -14.78 36.44
N ASN A 5 25.37 -15.50 36.06
CA ASN A 5 25.16 -15.97 34.68
C ASN A 5 23.88 -15.34 34.06
N LYS A 6 23.55 -14.09 34.41
CA LYS A 6 22.32 -13.44 33.90
C LYS A 6 22.53 -12.57 32.66
N THR A 7 23.78 -12.31 32.25
CA THR A 7 24.07 -11.37 31.16
C THR A 7 24.01 -11.99 29.77
N ILE A 8 24.27 -13.31 29.64
CA ILE A 8 24.31 -13.98 28.33
C ILE A 8 22.89 -14.25 27.78
N ALA A 9 21.91 -14.48 28.66
CA ALA A 9 20.53 -14.75 28.26
C ALA A 9 19.78 -13.52 27.72
N VAL A 10 20.21 -12.30 28.10
CA VAL A 10 19.54 -11.05 27.70
C VAL A 10 19.97 -10.59 26.30
N VAL A 11 21.20 -10.91 25.88
CA VAL A 11 21.70 -10.51 24.55
C VAL A 11 21.11 -11.39 23.43
N LEU A 12 20.85 -12.67 23.71
CA LEU A 12 20.23 -13.59 22.74
C LEU A 12 18.73 -13.29 22.50
N SER A 13 18.04 -12.70 23.49
CA SER A 13 16.61 -12.37 23.40
C SER A 13 16.35 -11.03 22.72
N LEU A 14 17.32 -10.11 22.70
CA LEU A 14 17.20 -8.82 21.98
C LEU A 14 17.46 -8.93 20.47
N GLY A 15 18.29 -9.88 20.02
CA GLY A 15 18.58 -10.11 18.60
C GLY A 15 17.40 -10.73 17.84
N LEU A 16 16.58 -11.54 18.51
CA LEU A 16 15.45 -12.25 17.90
C LEU A 16 14.27 -11.32 17.56
N ILE A 17 14.13 -10.21 18.27
CA ILE A 17 13.02 -9.25 18.10
C ILE A 17 13.27 -8.31 16.91
N SER A 18 14.54 -8.08 16.56
CA SER A 18 14.92 -7.19 15.44
C SER A 18 14.77 -7.86 14.07
N GLY A 19 14.68 -9.20 14.00
CA GLY A 19 14.54 -9.94 12.74
C GLY A 19 13.10 -10.09 12.23
N LEU A 20 12.09 -9.83 13.07
CA LEU A 20 10.69 -10.08 12.72
C LEU A 20 9.97 -8.88 12.08
N ALA A 21 10.60 -7.70 12.06
CA ALA A 21 10.00 -6.46 11.58
C ALA A 21 10.24 -6.17 10.08
N ALA A 22 10.97 -7.03 9.38
CA ALA A 22 11.38 -6.81 7.98
C ALA A 22 10.78 -7.83 7.00
N ALA A 23 9.63 -8.43 7.31
CA ALA A 23 8.90 -9.19 6.31
C ALA A 23 8.25 -8.20 5.32
N PRO A 24 8.69 -8.14 4.05
CA PRO A 24 8.00 -7.33 3.07
C PRO A 24 6.57 -7.84 2.92
N SER A 25 5.61 -6.92 3.01
CA SER A 25 4.20 -7.13 2.75
C SER A 25 3.99 -7.48 1.26
N MET A 26 4.31 -8.72 0.87
CA MET A 26 4.15 -9.23 -0.50
C MET A 26 2.70 -9.65 -0.82
N ALA A 27 1.75 -9.42 0.10
CA ALA A 27 0.37 -9.87 -0.05
C ALA A 27 -0.50 -8.93 -0.92
N ALA A 28 -0.06 -7.71 -1.21
CA ALA A 28 -0.85 -6.74 -1.96
C ALA A 28 -0.88 -7.01 -3.48
N ASP A 29 0.18 -7.61 -4.04
CA ASP A 29 0.33 -7.75 -5.49
C ASP A 29 -0.61 -8.80 -6.11
N ASN A 30 -1.02 -9.81 -5.35
CA ASN A 30 -1.90 -10.87 -5.87
C ASN A 30 -3.36 -10.43 -6.06
N ALA A 31 -3.80 -9.33 -5.45
CA ALA A 31 -5.19 -8.87 -5.55
C ALA A 31 -5.50 -8.19 -6.90
N PHE A 32 -4.48 -7.67 -7.59
CA PHE A 32 -4.65 -6.90 -8.82
C PHE A 32 -3.57 -7.25 -9.86
N PRO A 33 -3.63 -8.44 -10.48
CA PRO A 33 -2.55 -8.98 -11.30
C PRO A 33 -2.16 -8.11 -12.50
N LEU A 34 -3.06 -7.25 -12.99
CA LEU A 34 -2.81 -6.36 -14.12
C LEU A 34 -2.11 -5.05 -13.74
N ARG A 35 -2.01 -4.70 -12.45
CA ARG A 35 -1.35 -3.44 -12.03
C ARG A 35 0.13 -3.38 -12.41
N ALA A 36 0.79 -4.53 -12.45
CA ALA A 36 2.19 -4.64 -12.90
C ALA A 36 2.38 -4.11 -14.34
N GLN A 37 1.33 -4.07 -15.16
CA GLN A 37 1.41 -3.58 -16.54
C GLN A 37 1.41 -2.04 -16.62
N TYR A 38 0.97 -1.31 -15.60
CA TYR A 38 0.86 0.15 -15.67
C TYR A 38 2.23 0.83 -15.86
N GLU A 39 3.26 0.29 -15.22
CA GLU A 39 4.63 0.81 -15.36
C GLU A 39 5.15 0.68 -16.80
N THR A 40 4.69 -0.33 -17.55
CA THR A 40 5.12 -0.55 -18.94
C THR A 40 4.69 0.58 -19.88
N VAL A 41 3.64 1.33 -19.50
CA VAL A 41 3.14 2.51 -20.22
C VAL A 41 3.43 3.81 -19.47
N GLY A 42 4.33 3.78 -18.47
CA GLY A 42 4.76 4.96 -17.71
C GLY A 42 3.72 5.49 -16.72
N VAL A 43 2.70 4.69 -16.38
CA VAL A 43 1.66 5.06 -15.42
C VAL A 43 1.99 4.44 -14.06
N LYS A 44 1.91 5.25 -12.99
CA LYS A 44 2.11 4.79 -11.61
C LYS A 44 0.78 4.74 -10.87
N PRO A 45 0.49 3.67 -10.12
CA PRO A 45 -0.60 3.68 -9.16
C PRO A 45 -0.41 4.81 -8.14
N ILE A 46 -1.51 5.39 -7.68
CA ILE A 46 -1.53 6.34 -6.55
C ILE A 46 -2.27 5.71 -5.37
N SER A 47 -1.89 6.09 -4.15
CA SER A 47 -2.64 5.69 -2.94
C SER A 47 -3.87 6.58 -2.71
N ILE A 48 -4.75 6.16 -1.81
CA ILE A 48 -5.92 6.98 -1.41
C ILE A 48 -5.45 8.25 -0.69
N GLU A 49 -4.43 8.12 0.17
CA GLU A 49 -3.85 9.23 0.93
C GLU A 49 -3.21 10.27 0.00
N GLU A 50 -2.48 9.80 -1.03
CA GLU A 50 -1.89 10.66 -2.06
C GLU A 50 -2.97 11.37 -2.89
N LEU A 51 -4.03 10.67 -3.27
CA LEU A 51 -5.17 11.26 -3.97
C LEU A 51 -5.85 12.32 -3.11
N PHE A 52 -6.11 12.03 -1.83
CA PHE A 52 -6.75 12.98 -0.92
C PHE A 52 -5.90 14.23 -0.73
N ALA A 53 -4.59 14.09 -0.57
CA ALA A 53 -3.65 15.21 -0.41
C ALA A 53 -3.58 16.12 -1.65
N ASN A 54 -3.85 15.57 -2.85
CA ASN A 54 -3.74 16.29 -4.11
C ASN A 54 -5.08 16.48 -4.82
N PHE A 55 -6.20 16.19 -4.16
CA PHE A 55 -7.51 16.07 -4.80
C PHE A 55 -7.92 17.34 -5.55
N ALA A 56 -7.75 18.50 -4.91
CA ALA A 56 -8.06 19.81 -5.49
C ALA A 56 -7.20 20.16 -6.73
N ASN A 57 -6.04 19.53 -6.89
CA ASN A 57 -5.11 19.75 -8.00
C ASN A 57 -5.14 18.62 -9.04
N SER A 58 -6.11 17.71 -8.93
CA SER A 58 -6.20 16.52 -9.77
C SER A 58 -7.50 16.53 -10.57
N THR A 59 -7.46 16.01 -11.79
CA THR A 59 -8.68 15.64 -12.52
C THR A 59 -8.87 14.14 -12.41
N VAL A 60 -9.97 13.72 -11.81
CA VAL A 60 -10.32 12.29 -11.69
C VAL A 60 -11.12 11.89 -12.92
N ILE A 61 -10.61 10.92 -13.67
CA ILE A 61 -11.31 10.33 -14.83
C ILE A 61 -11.81 8.94 -14.42
N ASP A 62 -13.11 8.72 -14.52
CA ASP A 62 -13.74 7.42 -14.28
C ASP A 62 -14.05 6.74 -15.63
N VAL A 63 -13.32 5.67 -15.92
CA VAL A 63 -13.40 4.89 -17.15
C VAL A 63 -14.33 3.67 -17.02
N ARG A 64 -15.04 3.55 -15.91
CA ARG A 64 -16.03 2.48 -15.72
C ARG A 64 -17.25 2.73 -16.59
N SER A 65 -18.10 1.70 -16.70
CA SER A 65 -19.34 1.80 -17.46
C SER A 65 -20.22 2.95 -16.95
N THR A 66 -21.05 3.51 -17.83
CA THR A 66 -22.01 4.56 -17.46
C THR A 66 -22.91 4.15 -16.29
N TYR A 67 -23.31 2.87 -16.23
CA TYR A 67 -24.12 2.35 -15.13
C TYR A 67 -23.39 2.41 -13.77
N GLU A 68 -22.12 2.00 -13.73
CA GLU A 68 -21.31 2.05 -12.50
C GLU A 68 -21.09 3.49 -12.04
N PHE A 69 -20.75 4.39 -12.96
CA PHE A 69 -20.54 5.80 -12.67
C PHE A 69 -21.81 6.44 -12.08
N GLN A 70 -22.98 6.20 -12.70
CA GLN A 70 -24.26 6.72 -12.21
C GLN A 70 -24.68 6.13 -10.87
N THR A 71 -24.20 4.94 -10.53
CA THR A 71 -24.51 4.28 -9.24
C THR A 71 -23.67 4.87 -8.11
N LEU A 72 -22.35 4.95 -8.29
CA LEU A 72 -21.42 5.50 -7.30
C LEU A 72 -20.12 5.90 -7.99
N HIS A 73 -19.67 7.13 -7.76
CA HIS A 73 -18.40 7.64 -8.23
C HIS A 73 -17.82 8.65 -7.24
N ILE A 74 -16.57 9.03 -7.45
CA ILE A 74 -15.92 10.11 -6.71
C ILE A 74 -16.55 11.44 -7.16
N GLU A 75 -17.00 12.26 -6.22
CA GLU A 75 -17.60 13.57 -6.53
C GLU A 75 -16.64 14.43 -7.36
N GLY A 76 -17.12 15.00 -8.46
CA GLY A 76 -16.31 15.82 -9.37
C GLY A 76 -15.48 15.03 -10.40
N ALA A 77 -15.53 13.70 -10.39
CA ALA A 77 -14.93 12.89 -11.45
C ALA A 77 -15.63 13.09 -12.81
N GLN A 78 -14.87 13.00 -13.89
CA GLN A 78 -15.39 13.04 -15.27
C GLN A 78 -15.54 11.61 -15.79
N SER A 79 -16.70 11.28 -16.35
CA SER A 79 -16.95 9.96 -16.95
C SER A 79 -16.44 9.92 -18.40
N VAL A 80 -15.61 8.92 -18.71
CA VAL A 80 -15.13 8.63 -20.07
C VAL A 80 -15.23 7.10 -20.30
N PRO A 81 -16.44 6.60 -20.61
CA PRO A 81 -16.69 5.17 -20.83
C PRO A 81 -16.24 4.69 -22.22
#